data_AF-A0A3A0FBB0-F1
#
_entry.id   AF-A0A3A0FBB0-F1
#
_cell.length_a   1.000
_cell.length_b   1.000
_cell.length_c   1.000
_cell.angle_alpha   90.00
_cell.angle_beta   90.00
_cell.angle_gamma   90.00
#
_symmetry.space_group_name_H-M   'P 1'
#
loop_
_entity.id
_entity.type
_entity.pdbx_description
1 polymer ?
#
loop_
_entity_poly.entity_id
_entity_poly.type
_entity_poly.pdbx_seq_one_letter_code
_entity_poly.pdbx_strand_id
1 'polypeptide(L)'
;MLARIQGSLVTALADRGPVALAAVEAFARVAPALPLAPVCAVLGHADAEVVQSAVSCIRRHGGDAELAALVPLLAHPHWAVRAGTIEALAERRWVPAIPHVLRRLDGEEDEFVRDTLLRALARLEEA
;
A
#
# COMPACT_ATOMS: atom_id res chain seq x y z
N MET A 1 10.74 -11.34 23.68
CA MET A 1 9.90 -12.16 22.77
C MET A 1 9.53 -11.41 21.50
N LEU A 2 8.87 -10.25 21.60
CA LEU A 2 8.46 -9.44 20.43
C LEU A 2 9.61 -9.06 19.48
N ALA A 3 10.76 -8.65 20.00
CA ALA A 3 11.93 -8.32 19.16
C ALA A 3 12.44 -9.50 18.31
N ARG A 4 12.33 -10.74 18.82
CA ARG A 4 12.73 -11.94 18.07
C ARG A 4 11.73 -12.26 16.96
N ILE A 5 10.44 -12.12 17.24
CA ILE A 5 9.36 -12.27 16.25
C ILE A 5 9.52 -11.22 15.15
N GLN A 6 9.77 -9.96 15.53
CA GLN A 6 10.01 -8.88 14.58
C GLN A 6 11.21 -9.20 13.66
N GLY A 7 12.36 -9.60 14.21
CA GLY A 7 13.54 -9.92 13.39
C GLY A 7 13.29 -11.05 12.38
N SER A 8 12.58 -12.10 12.80
CA SER A 8 12.20 -13.20 11.90
C SER A 8 11.23 -12.75 10.81
N LEU A 9 10.23 -11.94 11.14
CA LEU A 9 9.29 -11.42 10.14
C LEU A 9 9.98 -10.48 9.15
N VAL A 10 10.85 -9.58 9.61
CA VAL A 10 11.63 -8.69 8.73
C VAL A 10 12.46 -9.48 7.71
N THR A 11 13.07 -10.58 8.15
CA THR A 11 13.83 -11.46 7.24
C THR A 11 12.91 -12.10 6.20
N ALA A 12 11.74 -12.58 6.62
CA ALA A 12 10.77 -13.23 5.74
C ALA A 12 10.14 -12.27 4.72
N LEU A 13 10.05 -10.96 5.01
CA LEU A 13 9.57 -9.95 4.06
C LEU A 13 10.46 -9.84 2.81
N ALA A 14 11.74 -10.21 2.90
CA ALA A 14 12.69 -10.18 1.79
C ALA A 14 12.82 -11.51 1.03
N ASP A 15 12.01 -12.51 1.38
CA ASP A 15 12.02 -13.84 0.76
C ASP A 15 11.10 -13.89 -0.48
N ARG A 16 10.88 -15.07 -1.04
CA ARG A 16 10.03 -15.33 -2.20
C ARG A 16 8.56 -15.04 -1.90
N GLY A 17 7.79 -14.81 -2.96
CA GLY A 17 6.38 -14.42 -2.94
C GLY A 17 5.54 -15.03 -1.80
N PRO A 18 5.41 -16.36 -1.70
CA PRO A 18 4.59 -16.98 -0.64
C PRO A 18 5.05 -16.69 0.79
N VAL A 19 6.36 -16.63 1.01
CA VAL A 19 6.95 -16.37 2.34
C VAL A 19 6.81 -14.89 2.68
N ALA A 20 7.10 -14.01 1.73
CA ALA A 20 6.91 -12.57 1.88
C ALA A 20 5.43 -12.22 2.14
N LEU A 21 4.50 -12.83 1.40
CA LEU A 21 3.06 -12.67 1.60
C LEU A 21 2.64 -13.07 3.03
N ALA A 22 3.03 -14.26 3.47
CA ALA A 22 2.73 -14.74 4.82
C ALA A 22 3.34 -13.83 5.90
N ALA A 23 4.52 -13.26 5.65
CA ALA A 23 5.16 -12.31 6.55
C ALA A 23 4.38 -11.00 6.65
N VAL A 24 3.92 -10.44 5.52
CA VAL A 24 3.09 -9.22 5.51
C VAL A 24 1.77 -9.45 6.25
N GLU A 25 1.10 -10.58 6.00
CA GLU A 25 -0.15 -10.93 6.69
C GLU A 25 0.05 -11.10 8.19
N ALA A 26 1.16 -11.72 8.60
CA ALA A 26 1.53 -11.84 10.00
C ALA A 26 1.76 -10.46 10.62
N PHE A 27 2.48 -9.58 9.92
CA PHE A 27 2.64 -8.17 10.32
C PHE A 27 1.29 -7.49 10.50
N ALA A 28 0.36 -7.58 9.55
CA ALA A 28 -0.96 -6.96 9.64
C ALA A 28 -1.75 -7.42 10.87
N ARG A 29 -1.63 -8.69 11.29
CA ARG A 29 -2.31 -9.21 12.48
C ARG A 29 -1.73 -8.67 13.79
N VAL A 30 -0.44 -8.32 13.82
CA VAL A 30 0.26 -7.85 15.03
C VAL A 30 0.69 -6.38 14.96
N ALA A 31 0.33 -5.68 13.87
CA ALA A 31 0.78 -4.35 13.51
C ALA A 31 0.58 -3.28 14.61
N PRO A 32 -0.48 -3.31 15.45
CA PRO A 32 -0.56 -2.38 16.58
C PRO A 32 0.63 -2.45 17.54
N ALA A 33 1.42 -3.53 17.50
CA ALA A 33 2.59 -3.75 18.35
C ALA A 33 3.94 -3.71 17.61
N LEU A 34 3.97 -3.47 16.29
CA LEU A 34 5.21 -3.47 15.49
C LEU A 34 5.32 -2.24 14.57
N PRO A 35 6.54 -1.73 14.32
CA PRO A 35 6.75 -0.69 13.32
C PRO A 35 6.47 -1.22 11.91
N LEU A 36 5.86 -0.40 11.05
CA LEU A 36 5.53 -0.76 9.66
C LEU A 36 6.59 -0.38 8.64
N ALA A 37 7.66 0.33 9.04
CA ALA A 37 8.77 0.64 8.15
C ALA A 37 9.32 -0.58 7.37
N PRO A 38 9.41 -1.81 7.95
CA PRO A 38 9.78 -3.00 7.18
C PRO A 38 8.75 -3.39 6.12
N VAL A 39 7.46 -3.20 6.35
CA VAL A 39 6.39 -3.48 5.36
C VAL A 39 6.51 -2.52 4.18
N CYS A 40 6.93 -1.26 4.38
CA CYS A 40 7.18 -0.33 3.29
C CYS A 40 8.27 -0.83 2.32
N ALA A 41 9.26 -1.59 2.79
CA ALA A 41 10.29 -2.17 1.92
C ALA A 41 9.71 -3.19 0.92
N VAL A 42 8.57 -3.81 1.24
CA VAL A 42 7.89 -4.81 0.41
C VAL A 42 7.15 -4.19 -0.78
N LEU A 43 6.93 -2.87 -0.78
CA LEU A 43 6.26 -2.18 -1.89
C LEU A 43 7.04 -2.25 -3.21
N GLY A 44 8.34 -2.57 -3.16
CA GLY A 44 9.18 -2.83 -4.34
C GLY A 44 9.24 -4.30 -4.78
N HIS A 45 8.46 -5.19 -4.18
CA HIS A 45 8.49 -6.62 -4.50
C HIS A 45 7.94 -6.89 -5.91
N ALA A 46 8.52 -7.87 -6.61
CA ALA A 46 8.15 -8.19 -8.00
C ALA A 46 6.76 -8.82 -8.15
N ASP A 47 6.29 -9.49 -7.10
CA ASP A 47 4.96 -10.10 -7.04
C ASP A 47 3.90 -9.07 -6.62
N ALA A 48 2.94 -8.82 -7.52
CA ALA A 48 1.87 -7.85 -7.30
C ALA A 48 0.92 -8.23 -6.15
N GLU A 49 0.77 -9.52 -5.82
CA GLU A 49 -0.05 -9.97 -4.70
C GLU A 49 0.59 -9.57 -3.36
N VAL A 50 1.91 -9.75 -3.26
CA VAL A 50 2.69 -9.32 -2.10
C VAL A 50 2.60 -7.80 -1.90
N VAL A 51 2.71 -7.02 -2.99
CA VAL A 51 2.58 -5.55 -2.93
C VAL A 51 1.17 -5.15 -2.49
N GLN A 52 0.12 -5.77 -3.02
CA GLN A 52 -1.27 -5.49 -2.59
C GLN A 52 -1.50 -5.81 -1.12
N SER A 53 -0.92 -6.91 -0.62
CA SER A 53 -0.98 -7.23 0.82
C SER A 53 -0.31 -6.16 1.67
N ALA A 54 0.85 -5.64 1.23
CA ALA A 54 1.57 -4.57 1.92
C ALA A 54 0.77 -3.26 1.91
N VAL A 55 0.17 -2.90 0.78
CA VAL A 55 -0.76 -1.75 0.65
C VAL A 55 -1.93 -1.89 1.63
N SER A 56 -2.54 -3.07 1.72
CA SER A 56 -3.67 -3.31 2.64
C SER A 56 -3.26 -3.21 4.10
N CYS A 57 -2.06 -3.71 4.46
CA CYS A 57 -1.48 -3.58 5.79
C CYS A 57 -1.28 -2.09 6.17
N ILE A 58 -0.65 -1.32 5.28
CA ILE A 58 -0.38 0.11 5.48
C ILE A 58 -1.68 0.92 5.51
N ARG A 59 -2.66 0.62 4.66
CA ARG A 59 -3.99 1.24 4.72
C ARG A 59 -4.59 1.09 6.11
N ARG A 60 -4.51 -0.10 6.70
CA ARG A 60 -5.16 -0.39 7.99
C ARG A 60 -4.40 0.18 9.20
N HIS A 61 -3.08 0.26 9.12
CA HIS A 61 -2.25 0.48 10.31
C HIS A 61 -1.20 1.61 10.17
N GLY A 62 -0.93 2.07 8.95
CA GLY A 62 0.07 3.08 8.65
C GLY A 62 -0.34 4.49 9.02
N GLY A 63 0.64 5.30 9.41
CA GLY A 63 0.51 6.74 9.54
C GLY A 63 0.89 7.45 8.24
N ASP A 64 1.04 8.77 8.31
CA ASP A 64 1.31 9.60 7.13
C ASP A 64 2.60 9.21 6.40
N ALA A 65 3.63 8.78 7.12
CA ALA A 65 4.89 8.35 6.51
C ALA A 65 4.73 7.08 5.67
N GLU A 66 3.98 6.09 6.17
CA GLU A 66 3.69 4.88 5.41
C GLU A 66 2.72 5.14 4.25
N LEU A 67 1.73 6.02 4.43
CA LEU A 67 0.83 6.43 3.34
C LEU A 67 1.59 7.15 2.22
N ALA A 68 2.55 8.02 2.57
CA ALA A 68 3.43 8.66 1.60
C ALA A 68 4.26 7.62 0.81
N ALA A 69 4.66 6.52 1.45
CA ALA A 69 5.38 5.44 0.78
C ALA A 69 4.54 4.70 -0.27
N LEU A 70 3.20 4.80 -0.22
CA LEU A 70 2.33 4.21 -1.24
C LEU A 70 2.28 5.04 -2.54
N VAL A 71 2.58 6.34 -2.51
CA VAL A 71 2.43 7.24 -3.65
C VAL A 71 3.11 6.74 -4.95
N PRO A 72 4.33 6.17 -4.93
CA PRO A 72 4.95 5.62 -6.14
C PRO A 72 4.13 4.50 -6.80
N LEU A 73 3.33 3.75 -6.04
CA LEU A 73 2.52 2.64 -6.55
C LEU A 73 1.32 3.09 -7.39
N LEU A 74 1.00 4.39 -7.39
CA LEU A 74 0.04 4.94 -8.35
C LEU A 74 0.48 4.70 -9.79
N ALA A 75 1.78 4.58 -10.06
CA ALA A 75 2.33 4.26 -11.39
C ALA A 75 2.71 2.78 -11.57
N HIS A 76 2.27 1.90 -10.68
CA HIS A 76 2.64 0.48 -10.74
C HIS A 76 2.17 -0.19 -12.05
N PRO A 77 2.95 -1.09 -12.67
CA PRO A 77 2.58 -1.72 -13.94
C PRO A 77 1.29 -2.54 -13.85
N HIS A 78 1.08 -3.23 -12.72
CA HIS A 78 -0.14 -3.99 -12.46
C HIS A 78 -1.29 -3.09 -12.02
N TRP A 79 -2.40 -3.10 -12.76
CA TRP A 79 -3.58 -2.25 -12.53
C TRP A 79 -4.17 -2.42 -11.11
N ALA A 80 -4.26 -3.66 -10.61
CA ALA A 80 -4.82 -3.91 -9.29
C ALA A 80 -4.01 -3.27 -8.14
N VAL A 81 -2.69 -3.15 -8.28
CA VAL A 81 -1.85 -2.44 -7.31
C VAL A 81 -2.14 -0.94 -7.35
N ARG A 82 -2.33 -0.37 -8.55
CA ARG A 82 -2.73 1.04 -8.70
C ARG A 82 -4.06 1.27 -8.00
N ALA A 83 -5.09 0.49 -8.35
CA ALA A 83 -6.43 0.60 -7.78
C ALA A 83 -6.42 0.46 -6.24
N GLY A 84 -5.80 -0.59 -5.70
CA GLY A 84 -5.72 -0.80 -4.25
C GLY A 84 -4.97 0.32 -3.52
N THR A 85 -3.97 0.92 -4.16
CA THR A 85 -3.25 2.09 -3.63
C THR A 85 -4.13 3.32 -3.58
N ILE A 86 -4.87 3.60 -4.65
CA ILE A 86 -5.80 4.72 -4.73
C ILE A 86 -6.90 4.61 -3.66
N GLU A 87 -7.48 3.42 -3.52
CA GLU A 87 -8.47 3.12 -2.48
C GLU A 87 -7.90 3.31 -1.09
N ALA A 88 -6.68 2.83 -0.84
CA ALA A 88 -6.02 2.99 0.45
C ALA A 88 -5.86 4.46 0.86
N LEU A 89 -5.39 5.31 -0.06
CA LEU A 89 -5.18 6.74 0.19
C LEU A 89 -6.52 7.46 0.41
N ALA A 90 -7.55 7.13 -0.37
CA ALA A 90 -8.89 7.72 -0.27
C ALA A 90 -9.62 7.32 1.01
N GLU A 91 -9.61 6.04 1.39
CA GLU A 91 -10.20 5.57 2.64
C GLU A 91 -9.54 6.19 3.87
N ARG A 92 -8.22 6.44 3.78
CA ARG A 92 -7.45 7.12 4.82
C ARG A 92 -7.60 8.63 4.80
N ARG A 93 -8.37 9.18 3.84
CA ARG A 93 -8.57 10.62 3.63
C ARG A 93 -7.26 11.40 3.57
N TRP A 94 -6.23 10.79 2.97
CA TRP A 94 -4.89 11.39 2.94
C TRP A 94 -4.80 12.41 1.81
N VAL A 95 -5.30 13.62 2.08
CA VAL A 95 -5.34 14.79 1.17
C VAL A 95 -4.03 15.04 0.41
N PRO A 96 -2.82 14.83 0.98
CA PRO A 96 -1.58 15.00 0.22
C PRO A 96 -1.48 14.11 -1.05
N ALA A 97 -2.30 13.07 -1.20
CA ALA A 97 -2.36 12.26 -2.42
C ALA A 97 -2.95 12.99 -3.63
N ILE A 98 -3.80 14.02 -3.45
CA ILE A 98 -4.60 14.62 -4.53
C ILE A 98 -3.75 14.98 -5.77
N PRO A 99 -2.61 15.70 -5.67
CA PRO A 99 -1.82 16.06 -6.84
C PRO A 99 -1.25 14.84 -7.60
N HIS A 100 -1.01 13.73 -6.89
CA HIS A 100 -0.49 12.50 -7.47
C HIS A 100 -1.60 11.68 -8.14
N VAL A 101 -2.78 11.65 -7.54
CA VAL A 101 -3.99 11.01 -8.08
C VAL A 101 -4.43 11.72 -9.36
N LEU A 102 -4.46 13.07 -9.37
CA LEU A 102 -4.73 13.87 -10.57
C LEU A 102 -3.73 13.58 -11.69
N ARG A 103 -2.43 13.60 -11.38
CA ARG A 103 -1.39 13.27 -12.37
C ARG A 103 -1.54 11.87 -12.94
N ARG A 104 -1.99 10.90 -12.13
CA ARG A 104 -2.21 9.55 -12.63
C ARG A 104 -3.44 9.49 -13.54
N LEU A 105 -4.50 10.23 -13.20
CA LEU A 105 -5.72 10.32 -13.99
C LEU A 105 -5.46 10.82 -15.41
N ASP A 106 -4.57 11.80 -15.59
CA ASP A 106 -4.24 12.40 -16.90
C ASP A 106 -3.73 11.38 -17.94
N GLY A 107 -3.23 10.22 -17.51
CA GLY A 107 -2.67 9.18 -18.39
C GLY A 107 -3.10 7.77 -18.03
N GLU A 108 -4.24 7.59 -17.35
CA GLU A 108 -4.78 6.27 -17.04
C GLU A 108 -5.67 5.77 -18.17
N GLU A 109 -5.26 4.65 -18.77
CA GLU A 109 -5.97 4.01 -19.88
C GLU A 109 -6.89 2.89 -19.40
N ASP A 110 -6.62 2.32 -18.22
CA ASP A 110 -7.47 1.29 -17.63
C ASP A 110 -8.76 1.93 -17.08
N GLU A 111 -9.91 1.56 -17.66
CA GLU A 111 -11.20 2.15 -17.31
C GLU A 111 -11.59 1.92 -15.84
N PHE A 112 -11.27 0.75 -15.30
CA PHE A 112 -11.56 0.43 -13.90
C PHE A 112 -10.72 1.33 -12.99
N VAL A 113 -9.41 1.42 -13.22
CA VAL A 113 -8.53 2.29 -12.43
C VAL A 113 -8.95 3.76 -12.56
N ARG A 114 -9.37 4.19 -13.76
CA ARG A 114 -9.85 5.56 -14.00
C ARG A 114 -11.11 5.90 -13.20
N ASP A 115 -12.08 4.99 -13.11
CA ASP A 115 -13.26 5.14 -12.23
C ASP A 115 -12.84 5.19 -10.75
N THR A 116 -11.91 4.32 -10.32
CA THR A 116 -11.37 4.36 -8.95
C THR A 116 -10.72 5.71 -8.62
N LEU A 117 -9.91 6.28 -9.53
CA LEU A 117 -9.29 7.59 -9.38
C LEU A 117 -10.33 8.71 -9.18
N LEU A 118 -11.36 8.75 -10.02
CA LEU A 118 -12.42 9.77 -9.94
C LEU A 118 -13.19 9.69 -8.62
N ARG A 119 -13.57 8.48 -8.18
CA ARG A 119 -14.24 8.27 -6.89
C ARG A 119 -13.34 8.64 -5.70
N ALA A 120 -12.05 8.34 -5.80
CA ALA A 120 -11.08 8.67 -4.77
C ALA A 120 -10.89 10.18 -4.63
N LEU A 121 -10.80 10.92 -5.75
CA LEU A 121 -10.71 12.38 -5.73
C LEU A 121 -11.93 13.01 -5.05
N ALA A 122 -13.15 12.59 -5.40
CA ALA A 122 -14.36 13.09 -4.75
C ALA A 122 -14.31 12.89 -3.22
N ARG A 123 -13.86 11.70 -2.76
CA ARG A 123 -13.70 11.41 -1.32
C ARG A 123 -12.63 12.24 -0.63
N LEU A 124 -11.53 12.54 -1.33
CA LEU A 124 -10.41 13.31 -0.79
C LEU A 124 -10.72 14.81 -0.72
N GLU A 125 -11.58 15.32 -1.60
CA GLU A 125 -12.03 16.73 -1.57
C GLU A 125 -13.06 17.00 -0.47
N GLU A 126 -13.79 15.97 -0.02
CA GLU A 126 -14.74 16.04 1.11
C GLU A 126 -14.07 15.86 2.50
N ALA A 127 -12.74 15.72 2.56
CA ALA A 127 -12.01 15.35 3.77
C ALA A 127 -11.61 16.52 4.68
#